data_AF-A0A549YIN7-F1
#
_entry.id   AF-A0A549YIN7-F1
#
_cell.length_a   1.000
_cell.length_b   1.000
_cell.length_c   1.000
_cell.angle_alpha   90.00
_cell.angle_beta   90.00
_cell.angle_gamma   90.00
#
_symmetry.space_group_name_H-M   'P 1'
#
loop_
_entity.id
_entity.type
_entity.pdbx_description
1 polymer ?
#
loop_
_entity_poly.entity_id
_entity_poly.type
_entity_poly.pdbx_seq_one_letter_code
_entity_poly.pdbx_strand_id
1 'polypeptide(L)'
;MKLLFYVLMLGFIIFLNIGLFLPFIFSVDEDDIGKNIKRLKKYNWFQELLGDKGYKQLIIHDKDVRKVIGKLDDKKIDKKFFQNRYRKKLQNILQQKSNNNFV
;
A
#
# COMPACT_ATOMS: atom_id res chain seq x y z
N MET A 1 35.82 28.11 11.11
CA MET A 1 34.44 28.47 10.71
C MET A 1 34.06 27.99 9.31
N LYS A 2 34.78 28.38 8.23
CA LYS A 2 34.44 27.99 6.85
C LYS A 2 34.44 26.47 6.60
N LEU A 3 35.46 25.75 7.07
CA LEU A 3 35.53 24.29 6.92
C LEU A 3 34.35 23.56 7.58
N LEU A 4 34.01 23.96 8.81
CA LEU A 4 32.85 23.43 9.54
C LEU A 4 31.54 23.70 8.77
N PHE A 5 31.40 24.90 8.21
CA PHE A 5 30.26 25.26 7.37
C PHE A 5 30.16 24.37 6.11
N TYR A 6 31.27 24.11 5.41
CA TYR A 6 31.27 23.20 4.25
C TYR A 6 30.93 21.76 4.63
N VAL A 7 31.42 21.27 5.77
CA VAL A 7 31.10 19.92 6.28
C VAL A 7 29.61 19.82 6.63
N LEU A 8 29.04 20.84 7.28
CA LEU A 8 27.61 20.90 7.59
C LEU A 8 26.75 20.98 6.31
N MET A 9 27.14 21.79 5.33
CA MET A 9 26.46 21.88 4.03
C MET A 9 26.52 20.55 3.28
N LEU A 10 27.66 19.86 3.29
CA LEU A 10 27.81 18.53 2.68
C LEU A 10 26.85 17.52 3.33
N GLY A 11 26.81 17.47 4.67
CA GLY A 11 25.88 16.61 5.40
C GLY A 11 24.41 16.90 5.10
N PHE A 12 24.06 18.19 5.00
CA PHE A 12 22.70 18.62 4.66
C PHE A 12 22.29 18.22 3.24
N ILE A 13 23.20 18.35 2.26
CA ILE A 13 22.97 17.92 0.88
C ILE A 13 22.74 16.40 0.82
N ILE A 14 23.53 15.61 1.55
CA ILE A 14 23.37 14.15 1.61
C ILE A 14 22.01 13.79 2.24
N PHE A 15 21.64 14.45 3.34
CA PHE A 15 20.35 14.24 4.00
C PHE A 15 19.16 14.55 3.08
N LEU A 16 19.19 15.68 2.37
CA LEU A 16 18.16 16.05 1.39
C LEU A 16 18.05 15.03 0.25
N ASN A 17 19.20 14.54 -0.24
CA ASN A 17 19.21 13.54 -1.31
C ASN A 17 18.59 12.21 -0.87
N ILE A 18 18.83 11.74 0.36
CA ILE A 18 18.20 10.51 0.89
C ILE A 18 16.67 10.63 0.89
N GLY A 19 16.15 11.81 1.24
CA GLY A 19 14.71 12.08 1.24
C GLY A 19 14.03 11.83 -0.11
N LEU A 20 14.73 12.08 -1.22
CA LEU A 20 14.23 11.87 -2.59
C LEU A 20 14.10 10.38 -2.96
N PHE A 21 14.84 9.48 -2.29
CA PHE A 21 14.78 8.03 -2.54
C PHE A 21 13.76 7.30 -1.66
N LEU A 22 13.27 7.92 -0.58
CA LEU A 22 12.25 7.32 0.30
C LEU A 22 10.99 6.81 -0.44
N PRO A 23 10.44 7.52 -1.45
CA PRO A 23 9.27 7.04 -2.18
C PRO A 23 9.52 5.71 -2.91
N PHE A 24 10.75 5.47 -3.38
CA PHE A 24 11.14 4.25 -4.07
C PHE A 24 11.30 3.08 -3.09
N ILE A 25 11.92 3.32 -1.93
CA ILE A 25 12.10 2.30 -0.87
C ILE A 25 10.76 1.87 -0.25
N PHE A 26 9.81 2.81 -0.11
CA PHE A 26 8.45 2.52 0.38
C PHE A 26 7.44 2.24 -0.74
N SER A 27 7.91 2.16 -1.99
CA SER A 27 7.09 1.67 -3.08
C SER A 27 6.85 0.18 -2.86
N VAL A 28 5.64 -0.23 -3.17
CA VAL A 28 5.20 -1.62 -3.02
C VAL A 28 5.33 -2.22 -4.40
N ASP A 29 6.07 -3.31 -4.53
CA ASP A 29 6.25 -3.97 -5.82
C ASP A 29 4.96 -4.66 -6.27
N GLU A 30 4.77 -4.76 -7.57
CA GLU A 30 3.67 -5.49 -8.19
C GLU A 30 3.70 -6.98 -7.85
N ASP A 31 4.89 -7.53 -7.60
CA ASP A 31 5.08 -8.89 -7.11
C ASP A 31 4.47 -9.09 -5.71
N ASP A 32 4.68 -8.13 -4.79
CA ASP A 32 4.09 -8.18 -3.44
C ASP A 32 2.57 -8.07 -3.50
N ILE A 33 2.06 -7.19 -4.36
CA ILE A 33 0.62 -7.03 -4.61
C ILE A 33 0.04 -8.35 -5.14
N GLY A 34 0.64 -8.92 -6.19
CA GLY A 34 0.20 -10.17 -6.81
C GLY A 34 0.21 -11.34 -5.82
N LYS A 35 1.27 -11.48 -5.04
CA LYS A 35 1.41 -12.51 -3.99
C LYS A 35 0.32 -12.35 -2.92
N ASN A 36 0.08 -11.13 -2.44
CA ASN A 36 -0.96 -10.87 -1.45
C ASN A 36 -2.37 -11.11 -2.01
N ILE A 37 -2.65 -10.68 -3.24
CA ILE A 37 -3.94 -10.99 -3.91
C ILE A 37 -4.15 -12.50 -4.01
N LYS A 38 -3.13 -13.26 -4.43
CA LYS A 38 -3.22 -14.72 -4.54
C LYS A 38 -3.54 -15.38 -3.19
N ARG A 39 -2.97 -14.87 -2.09
CA ARG A 39 -3.30 -15.35 -0.73
C ARG A 39 -4.70 -14.93 -0.32
N LEU A 40 -5.08 -13.67 -0.53
CA LEU A 40 -6.39 -13.13 -0.15
C LEU A 40 -7.55 -13.83 -0.86
N LYS A 41 -7.37 -14.25 -2.13
CA LYS A 41 -8.37 -15.01 -2.91
C LYS A 41 -8.84 -16.31 -2.24
N LYS A 42 -8.11 -16.84 -1.26
CA LYS A 42 -8.52 -18.03 -0.49
C LYS A 42 -9.65 -17.74 0.51
N TYR A 43 -9.94 -16.48 0.78
CA TYR A 43 -10.90 -16.08 1.82
C TYR A 43 -12.20 -15.56 1.22
N ASN A 44 -13.33 -16.09 1.70
CA ASN A 44 -14.67 -15.73 1.21
C ASN A 44 -14.93 -14.22 1.24
N TRP A 45 -14.55 -13.53 2.33
CA TRP A 45 -14.74 -12.08 2.44
C TRP A 45 -14.03 -11.28 1.33
N PHE A 46 -12.92 -11.78 0.81
CA PHE A 46 -12.22 -11.11 -0.30
C PHE A 46 -12.81 -11.50 -1.65
N GLN A 47 -13.31 -12.74 -1.79
CA GLN A 47 -14.07 -13.15 -2.96
C GLN A 47 -15.37 -12.35 -3.11
N GLU A 48 -16.06 -12.05 -2.00
CA GLU A 48 -17.22 -11.17 -1.97
C GLU A 48 -16.88 -9.76 -2.52
N LEU A 49 -15.74 -9.20 -2.12
CA LEU A 49 -15.28 -7.90 -2.66
C LEU A 49 -14.95 -7.96 -4.15
N LEU A 50 -14.44 -9.08 -4.65
CA LEU A 50 -14.19 -9.29 -6.09
C LEU A 50 -15.48 -9.55 -6.89
N GLY A 51 -16.56 -9.95 -6.23
CA GLY A 51 -17.87 -10.14 -6.84
C GLY A 51 -18.54 -8.83 -7.24
N ASP A 52 -18.25 -7.75 -6.52
CA ASP A 52 -18.68 -6.39 -6.88
C ASP A 52 -17.80 -5.84 -8.02
N LYS A 53 -18.44 -5.43 -9.13
CA LYS A 53 -17.71 -4.94 -10.31
C LYS A 53 -16.91 -3.67 -10.03
N GLY A 54 -17.45 -2.75 -9.22
CA GLY A 54 -16.79 -1.48 -8.89
C GLY A 54 -15.57 -1.71 -8.01
N TYR A 55 -15.72 -2.50 -6.95
CA TYR A 55 -14.60 -2.88 -6.09
C TYR A 55 -13.55 -3.70 -6.84
N LYS A 56 -13.96 -4.61 -7.72
CA LYS A 56 -13.01 -5.35 -8.57
C LYS A 56 -12.18 -4.41 -9.44
N GLN A 57 -12.80 -3.40 -10.07
CA GLN A 57 -12.07 -2.40 -10.86
C GLN A 57 -11.07 -1.62 -10.00
N LEU A 58 -11.46 -1.20 -8.80
CA LEU A 58 -10.58 -0.52 -7.86
C LEU A 58 -9.41 -1.42 -7.40
N ILE A 59 -9.66 -2.70 -7.10
CA ILE A 59 -8.62 -3.66 -6.72
C ILE A 59 -7.61 -3.87 -7.85
N ILE A 60 -8.06 -3.86 -9.10
CA ILE A 60 -7.20 -4.08 -10.26
C ILE A 60 -6.47 -2.81 -10.69
N HIS A 61 -7.07 -1.62 -10.58
CA HIS A 61 -6.52 -0.43 -11.25
C HIS A 61 -6.25 0.76 -10.33
N ASP A 62 -6.90 0.88 -9.16
CA ASP A 62 -6.67 2.02 -8.28
C ASP A 62 -5.33 1.86 -7.52
N LYS A 63 -4.44 2.82 -7.73
CA LYS A 63 -3.07 2.83 -7.18
C LYS A 63 -3.06 2.76 -5.65
N ASP A 64 -3.98 3.44 -4.98
CA ASP A 64 -4.01 3.50 -3.52
C ASP A 64 -4.54 2.18 -2.92
N VAL A 65 -5.58 1.62 -3.53
CA VAL A 65 -6.10 0.29 -3.17
C VAL A 65 -5.03 -0.77 -3.37
N ARG A 66 -4.35 -0.80 -4.52
CA ARG A 66 -3.23 -1.72 -4.80
C ARG A 66 -2.09 -1.56 -3.78
N LYS A 67 -1.71 -0.31 -3.47
CA LYS A 67 -0.70 -0.01 -2.45
C LYS A 67 -1.10 -0.51 -1.05
N VAL A 68 -2.38 -0.42 -0.68
CA VAL A 68 -2.88 -0.99 0.58
C VAL A 68 -2.72 -2.51 0.59
N ILE A 69 -3.01 -3.18 -0.54
CA ILE A 69 -2.93 -4.64 -0.66
C ILE A 69 -1.48 -5.13 -0.57
N GLY A 70 -0.53 -4.54 -1.29
CA GLY A 70 0.85 -5.02 -1.21
C GLY A 70 1.56 -4.63 0.10
N LYS A 71 1.07 -3.64 0.86
CA LYS A 71 1.54 -3.35 2.24
C LYS A 71 1.07 -4.37 3.29
N LEU A 72 0.22 -5.33 2.93
CA LEU A 72 -0.21 -6.37 3.87
C LEU A 72 0.96 -7.31 4.14
N ASP A 73 1.16 -7.62 5.42
CA ASP A 73 2.20 -8.55 5.85
C ASP A 73 1.73 -9.98 5.55
N ASP A 74 2.36 -10.63 4.58
CA ASP A 74 1.98 -11.95 4.09
C ASP A 74 1.99 -12.98 5.22
N LYS A 75 2.96 -12.93 6.14
CA LYS A 75 3.07 -13.83 7.31
C LYS A 75 1.93 -13.66 8.31
N LYS A 76 1.20 -12.55 8.24
CA LYS A 76 0.08 -12.22 9.16
C LYS A 76 -1.29 -12.38 8.50
N ILE A 77 -1.38 -12.50 7.18
CA ILE A 77 -2.66 -12.66 6.45
C ILE A 77 -3.49 -13.83 6.98
N ASP A 78 -2.86 -14.90 7.45
CA ASP A 78 -3.57 -16.10 7.89
C ASP A 78 -4.01 -16.02 9.37
N LYS A 79 -3.60 -14.99 10.12
CA LYS A 79 -3.96 -14.81 11.52
C LYS A 79 -5.32 -14.11 11.64
N LYS A 80 -6.30 -14.74 12.31
CA LYS A 80 -7.69 -14.24 12.45
C LYS A 80 -7.82 -12.77 12.85
N PHE A 81 -7.02 -12.31 13.83
CA PHE A 81 -7.01 -10.90 14.25
C PHE A 81 -6.62 -9.96 13.11
N PHE A 82 -5.58 -10.32 12.35
CA PHE A 82 -5.09 -9.54 11.23
C PHE A 82 -6.02 -9.62 10.03
N GLN A 83 -6.68 -10.76 9.78
CA GLN A 83 -7.70 -10.87 8.74
C GLN A 83 -8.82 -9.86 8.92
N ASN A 84 -9.39 -9.75 10.13
CA ASN A 84 -10.45 -8.79 10.38
C ASN A 84 -9.95 -7.35 10.19
N ARG A 85 -8.72 -7.06 10.64
CA ARG A 85 -8.08 -5.74 10.44
C ARG A 85 -7.87 -5.43 8.96
N TYR A 86 -7.40 -6.39 8.17
CA TYR A 86 -7.14 -6.22 6.74
C TYR A 86 -8.43 -6.10 5.95
N ARG A 87 -9.45 -6.91 6.27
CA ARG A 87 -10.80 -6.79 5.71
C ARG A 87 -11.35 -5.38 5.91
N LYS A 88 -11.38 -4.88 7.16
CA LYS A 88 -11.88 -3.53 7.47
C LYS A 88 -11.08 -2.46 6.74
N LYS A 89 -9.75 -2.55 6.74
CA LYS A 89 -8.88 -1.60 6.05
C LYS A 89 -9.17 -1.55 4.55
N LEU A 90 -9.33 -2.71 3.91
CA LEU A 90 -9.61 -2.81 2.48
C LEU A 90 -11.02 -2.34 2.13
N GLN A 91 -12.02 -2.71 2.93
CA GLN A 91 -13.39 -2.23 2.76
C GLN A 91 -13.48 -0.70 2.85
N ASN A 92 -12.81 -0.09 3.83
CA ASN A 92 -12.85 1.36 4.01
C ASN A 92 -12.25 2.11 2.80
N ILE A 93 -11.09 1.67 2.28
CA ILE A 93 -10.47 2.33 1.11
C ILE A 93 -11.32 2.11 -0.15
N LEU A 94 -11.92 0.92 -0.31
CA LEU A 94 -12.80 0.63 -1.44
C LEU A 94 -14.07 1.48 -1.40
N GLN A 95 -14.71 1.62 -0.24
CA GLN A 95 -15.87 2.48 -0.06
C GLN A 95 -15.52 3.95 -0.32
N GLN A 96 -14.41 4.44 0.23
CA GLN A 96 -13.93 5.81 -0.01
C GLN A 96 -13.75 6.09 -1.51
N LYS A 97 -13.06 5.19 -2.22
CA LYS A 97 -12.78 5.34 -3.65
C LYS A 97 -14.04 5.17 -4.50
N SER A 98 -14.91 4.24 -4.14
CA SER A 98 -16.19 4.03 -4.81
C SER A 98 -17.06 5.27 -4.72
N ASN A 99 -17.23 5.85 -3.52
CA ASN A 99 -18.07 7.03 -3.31
C ASN A 99 -17.50 8.27 -4.01
N ASN A 100 -16.17 8.43 -4.04
CA ASN A 100 -15.52 9.55 -4.76
C ASN A 100 -15.63 9.45 -6.28
N ASN A 101 -15.93 8.27 -6.85
CA ASN A 101 -16.15 8.11 -8.29
C ASN A 101 -17.58 8.50 -8.73
N PHE A 102 -18.46 8.86 -7.79
CA PHE A 102 -19.84 9.30 -8.06
C PHE A 102 -20.08 10.79 -7.74
N VAL A 103 -19.01 11.56 -7.49
CA VAL A 103 -19.07 13.02 -7.28
C VAL A 103 -18.45 13.74 -8.47
#